data_AF-A0A537TB63-F1
#
_entry.id   AF-A0A537TB63-F1
#
_cell.length_a   1.000
_cell.length_b   1.000
_cell.length_c   1.000
_cell.angle_alpha   90.00
_cell.angle_beta   90.00
_cell.angle_gamma   90.00
#
_symmetry.space_group_name_H-M   'P 1'
#
loop_
_entity.id
_entity.type
_entity.pdbx_description
1 polymer ?
#
loop_
_entity_poly.entity_id
_entity_poly.type
_entity_poly.pdbx_seq_one_letter_code
_entity_poly.pdbx_strand_id
1 'polypeptide(L)'
;MTDRLNGIHALITGAASGIGAACARRMAGDGAQLLLADVNGDGAKRLADELGQASIQADVTRAADIRRMLDAAYDRWGRLDVLFNNAGIAEIRPLLELSEDDWDRMLGVNLRSVFFVLQAAARRMREQTPIAGSELRGKLIQTASIAAYRGGLANMPHYAASKAGVVSVTRTAAQVLAPYRITSNCICPGAVDTPMWKKIDAEWSKLEGWQAGEAWKRRTSLIPLGRPETAEDVAGLVNFLASRDSDYMTGQAVNVGQPVQGRRREPTKGEFRCPAGYTNSHAARHFGSATGATDPRPRQGRGKVRRGLGTAACRGADHVACNSTQNQNLANSRAHKEDSMPRSTISRRNLLRTTALAAAAAVSAPYVRHSYAAGKLALGVWDHWVPGANNTLTKLCNEWGEKNKVEVSIDYITSQGDKDLLTASAEAQARAGHDIMSHRAWQIQVHRNVLEPMDDVIKALVAKAGP
;
A
#
# COMPACT_ATOMS: atom_id res chain seq x y z
N MET A 1 14.14 -14.93 -30.56
CA MET A 1 14.61 -14.08 -29.45
C MET A 1 14.43 -12.63 -29.84
N THR A 2 14.30 -11.70 -28.89
CA THR A 2 14.29 -10.27 -29.20
C THR A 2 15.67 -9.72 -28.89
N ASP A 3 16.44 -9.31 -29.91
CA ASP A 3 17.83 -8.81 -29.76
C ASP A 3 17.91 -7.41 -29.12
N ARG A 4 17.05 -7.18 -28.12
CA ARG A 4 16.71 -5.91 -27.48
C ARG A 4 17.83 -5.39 -26.57
N LEU A 5 18.69 -6.29 -26.09
CA LEU A 5 19.88 -5.99 -25.30
C LEU A 5 21.18 -6.41 -26.02
N ASN A 6 21.14 -6.62 -27.34
CA ASN A 6 22.35 -6.92 -28.10
C ASN A 6 23.37 -5.78 -27.95
N GLY A 7 24.62 -6.14 -27.62
CA GLY A 7 25.69 -5.18 -27.33
C GLY A 7 25.60 -4.47 -25.97
N ILE A 8 24.68 -4.85 -25.08
CA ILE A 8 24.60 -4.33 -23.71
C ILE A 8 25.45 -5.19 -22.77
N HIS A 9 26.36 -4.54 -22.04
CA HIS A 9 27.22 -5.17 -21.05
C HIS A 9 26.67 -4.96 -19.63
N ALA A 10 26.36 -6.05 -18.91
CA ALA A 10 25.67 -5.98 -17.63
C ALA A 10 26.33 -6.80 -16.50
N LEU A 11 26.26 -6.26 -15.28
CA LEU A 11 26.67 -6.90 -14.04
C LEU A 11 25.43 -7.16 -13.18
N ILE A 12 25.21 -8.41 -12.78
CA ILE A 12 24.08 -8.82 -11.93
C ILE A 12 24.64 -9.34 -10.60
N THR A 13 24.22 -8.74 -9.47
CA THR A 13 24.57 -9.24 -8.13
C THR A 13 23.48 -10.17 -7.57
N GLY A 14 23.87 -11.21 -6.83
CA GLY A 14 22.93 -12.23 -6.36
C GLY A 14 22.39 -13.08 -7.52
N ALA A 15 23.24 -13.35 -8.52
CA ALA A 15 22.86 -13.96 -9.78
C ALA A 15 22.61 -15.49 -9.69
N ALA A 16 23.08 -16.18 -8.67
CA ALA A 16 23.08 -17.66 -8.63
C ALA A 16 21.70 -18.29 -8.43
N SER A 17 20.67 -17.52 -8.06
CA SER A 17 19.31 -18.05 -7.82
C SER A 17 18.20 -17.00 -7.94
N GLY A 18 16.94 -17.47 -7.91
CA GLY A 18 15.75 -16.62 -7.81
C GLY A 18 15.66 -15.55 -8.89
N ILE A 19 15.32 -14.31 -8.47
CA ILE A 19 15.17 -13.15 -9.35
C ILE A 19 16.44 -12.90 -10.17
N GLY A 20 17.63 -12.97 -9.55
CA GLY A 20 18.90 -12.73 -10.23
C GLY A 20 19.14 -13.72 -11.36
N ALA A 21 18.87 -15.00 -11.10
CA ALA A 21 19.01 -16.06 -12.12
C ALA A 21 17.98 -15.91 -13.26
N ALA A 22 16.72 -15.58 -12.96
CA ALA A 22 15.71 -15.36 -14.00
C ALA A 22 16.02 -14.12 -14.86
N CYS A 23 16.50 -13.03 -14.24
CA CYS A 23 16.96 -11.85 -14.96
C CYS A 23 18.18 -12.16 -15.84
N ALA A 24 19.14 -12.95 -15.34
CA ALA A 24 20.29 -13.39 -16.12
C ALA A 24 19.87 -14.20 -17.36
N ARG A 25 19.01 -15.21 -17.19
CA ARG A 25 18.47 -15.99 -18.32
C ARG A 25 17.75 -15.11 -19.33
N ARG A 26 16.91 -14.18 -18.85
CA ARG A 26 16.15 -13.28 -19.73
C ARG A 26 17.04 -12.32 -20.50
N MET A 27 17.99 -11.66 -19.83
CA MET A 27 18.87 -10.68 -20.44
C MET A 27 19.84 -11.33 -21.44
N ALA A 28 20.40 -12.50 -21.11
CA ALA A 28 21.22 -13.28 -22.05
C ALA A 28 20.41 -13.72 -23.28
N GLY A 29 19.17 -14.18 -23.08
CA GLY A 29 18.25 -14.56 -24.15
C GLY A 29 17.76 -13.40 -25.04
N ASP A 30 17.91 -12.14 -24.59
CA ASP A 30 17.67 -10.93 -25.38
C ASP A 30 18.99 -10.26 -25.87
N GLY A 31 20.13 -10.96 -25.78
CA GLY A 31 21.41 -10.59 -26.40
C GLY A 31 22.46 -9.92 -25.50
N ALA A 32 22.20 -9.76 -24.20
CA ALA A 32 23.13 -9.09 -23.28
C ALA A 32 24.38 -9.94 -22.99
N GLN A 33 25.51 -9.26 -22.78
CA GLN A 33 26.74 -9.84 -22.25
C GLN A 33 26.78 -9.65 -20.73
N LEU A 34 26.89 -10.74 -19.98
CA LEU A 34 26.66 -10.76 -18.53
C LEU A 34 27.91 -11.16 -17.73
N LEU A 35 28.08 -10.50 -16.59
CA LEU A 35 28.94 -10.91 -15.49
C LEU A 35 28.05 -11.23 -14.28
N LEU A 36 28.00 -12.51 -13.92
CA LEU A 36 27.15 -13.02 -12.86
C LEU A 36 27.92 -13.05 -11.54
N ALA A 37 27.61 -12.13 -10.64
CA ALA A 37 28.27 -12.00 -9.34
C ALA A 37 27.40 -12.58 -8.21
N ASP A 38 27.97 -13.46 -7.39
CA ASP A 38 27.30 -14.04 -6.22
C ASP A 38 28.30 -14.46 -5.15
N VAL A 39 27.87 -14.58 -3.89
CA VAL A 39 28.67 -15.19 -2.83
C VAL A 39 28.78 -16.71 -3.02
N ASN A 40 27.75 -17.33 -3.64
CA ASN A 40 27.75 -18.70 -4.11
C ASN A 40 28.45 -18.80 -5.47
N GLY A 41 29.79 -18.85 -5.44
CA GLY A 41 30.64 -18.91 -6.64
C GLY A 41 30.27 -20.06 -7.58
N ASP A 42 30.06 -21.27 -7.05
CA ASP A 42 29.70 -22.45 -7.86
C ASP A 42 28.32 -22.29 -8.52
N GLY A 43 27.36 -21.68 -7.81
CA GLY A 43 26.03 -21.39 -8.36
C GLY A 43 26.09 -20.37 -9.49
N ALA A 44 26.84 -19.28 -9.31
CA ALA A 44 27.08 -18.30 -10.35
C ALA A 44 27.82 -18.90 -11.56
N LYS A 45 28.82 -19.76 -11.31
CA LYS A 45 29.57 -20.45 -12.37
C LYS A 45 28.68 -21.39 -13.18
N ARG A 46 27.89 -22.26 -12.54
CA ARG A 46 26.97 -23.17 -13.26
C ARG A 46 26.00 -22.41 -14.16
N LEU A 47 25.44 -21.29 -13.70
CA LEU A 47 24.53 -20.46 -14.51
C LEU A 47 25.28 -19.71 -15.64
N ALA A 48 26.51 -19.28 -15.41
CA ALA A 48 27.33 -18.67 -16.45
C ALA A 48 27.71 -19.69 -17.53
N ASP A 49 28.09 -20.90 -17.14
CA ASP A 49 28.36 -22.03 -18.06
C ASP A 49 27.09 -22.39 -18.87
N GLU A 50 25.91 -22.44 -18.23
CA GLU A 50 24.59 -22.67 -18.87
C GLU A 50 24.27 -21.63 -19.96
N LEU A 51 24.67 -20.37 -19.75
CA LEU A 51 24.30 -19.23 -20.60
C LEU A 51 25.42 -18.74 -21.52
N GLY A 52 26.61 -19.34 -21.49
CA GLY A 52 27.79 -18.86 -22.21
C GLY A 52 28.33 -17.49 -21.73
N GLN A 53 28.15 -17.18 -20.44
CA GLN A 53 28.44 -15.88 -19.83
C GLN A 53 29.68 -15.93 -18.91
N ALA A 54 30.05 -14.79 -18.31
CA ALA A 54 31.07 -14.73 -17.28
C ALA A 54 30.45 -14.81 -15.87
N SER A 55 31.21 -15.31 -14.90
CA SER A 55 30.84 -15.29 -13.47
C SER A 55 32.00 -14.85 -12.60
N ILE A 56 31.68 -14.37 -11.40
CA ILE A 56 32.67 -14.06 -10.36
C ILE A 56 32.08 -14.32 -8.97
N GLN A 57 32.86 -14.98 -8.10
CA GLN A 57 32.50 -15.03 -6.68
C GLN A 57 32.79 -13.67 -6.04
N ALA A 58 31.79 -13.04 -5.43
CA ALA A 58 31.89 -11.74 -4.81
C ALA A 58 30.88 -11.56 -3.66
N ASP A 59 31.37 -11.13 -2.49
CA ASP A 59 30.54 -10.64 -1.40
C ASP A 59 30.38 -9.11 -1.52
N VAL A 60 29.16 -8.66 -1.86
CA VAL A 60 28.83 -7.24 -2.05
C VAL A 60 29.06 -6.37 -0.82
N THR A 61 29.18 -6.94 0.39
CA THR A 61 29.50 -6.17 1.61
C THR A 61 30.97 -5.76 1.69
N ARG A 62 31.87 -6.46 0.97
CA ARG A 62 33.32 -6.32 1.05
C ARG A 62 33.85 -5.40 -0.05
N ALA A 63 34.45 -4.27 0.33
CA ALA A 63 34.95 -3.26 -0.63
C ALA A 63 35.96 -3.80 -1.66
N ALA A 64 36.77 -4.80 -1.27
CA ALA A 64 37.69 -5.48 -2.19
C ALA A 64 36.97 -6.26 -3.30
N ASP A 65 35.84 -6.88 -2.97
CA ASP A 65 35.02 -7.67 -3.90
C ASP A 65 34.20 -6.77 -4.82
N ILE A 66 33.66 -5.65 -4.29
CA ILE A 66 33.01 -4.61 -5.11
C ILE A 66 33.96 -4.11 -6.19
N ARG A 67 35.20 -3.80 -5.82
CA ARG A 67 36.25 -3.40 -6.77
C ARG A 67 36.54 -4.52 -7.78
N ARG A 68 36.82 -5.74 -7.31
CA ARG A 68 37.17 -6.89 -8.16
C ARG A 68 36.09 -7.21 -9.20
N MET A 69 34.80 -7.16 -8.86
CA MET A 69 33.72 -7.44 -9.83
C MET A 69 33.50 -6.31 -10.84
N LEU A 70 33.78 -5.05 -10.47
CA LEU A 70 33.74 -3.93 -11.43
C LEU A 70 34.97 -3.95 -12.34
N ASP A 71 36.16 -4.20 -11.79
CA ASP A 71 37.39 -4.35 -12.58
C ASP A 71 37.22 -5.49 -13.61
N ALA A 72 36.74 -6.66 -13.19
CA ALA A 72 36.47 -7.79 -14.10
C ALA A 72 35.47 -7.48 -15.24
N ALA A 73 34.49 -6.59 -15.03
CA ALA A 73 33.59 -6.16 -16.10
C ALA A 73 34.29 -5.23 -17.11
N TYR A 74 35.04 -4.24 -16.61
CA TYR A 74 35.76 -3.29 -17.46
C TYR A 74 36.97 -3.92 -18.15
N ASP A 75 37.67 -4.87 -17.53
CA ASP A 75 38.78 -5.60 -18.15
C ASP A 75 38.28 -6.51 -19.29
N ARG A 76 37.03 -7.00 -19.20
CA ARG A 76 36.42 -7.87 -20.21
C ARG A 76 35.85 -7.13 -21.41
N TRP A 77 35.30 -5.92 -21.21
CA TRP A 77 34.52 -5.21 -22.23
C TRP A 77 34.94 -3.75 -22.47
N GLY A 78 35.85 -3.20 -21.67
CA GLY A 78 36.15 -1.77 -21.61
C GLY A 78 35.05 -0.91 -20.97
N ARG A 79 33.87 -1.49 -20.69
CA ARG A 79 32.67 -0.77 -20.24
C ARG A 79 31.73 -1.63 -19.37
N LEU A 80 30.81 -0.96 -18.68
CA LEU A 80 29.66 -1.54 -18.00
C LEU A 80 28.45 -0.62 -18.23
N ASP A 81 27.41 -1.14 -18.88
CA ASP A 81 26.23 -0.37 -19.27
C ASP A 81 25.09 -0.50 -18.27
N VAL A 82 24.88 -1.70 -17.73
CA VAL A 82 23.80 -1.99 -16.77
C VAL A 82 24.37 -2.60 -15.51
N LEU A 83 24.06 -2.01 -14.35
CA LEU A 83 24.22 -2.67 -13.06
C LEU A 83 22.85 -3.07 -12.55
N PHE A 84 22.59 -4.38 -12.39
CA PHE A 84 21.45 -4.86 -11.63
C PHE A 84 21.89 -5.29 -10.23
N ASN A 85 21.68 -4.39 -9.28
CA ASN A 85 22.06 -4.54 -7.88
C ASN A 85 20.93 -5.26 -7.12
N ASN A 86 20.97 -6.58 -7.18
CA ASN A 86 19.89 -7.47 -6.77
C ASN A 86 20.20 -8.31 -5.52
N ALA A 87 21.48 -8.48 -5.17
CA ALA A 87 21.89 -9.20 -3.96
C ALA A 87 21.16 -8.68 -2.71
N GLY A 88 20.65 -9.60 -1.90
CA GLY A 88 19.92 -9.26 -0.69
C GLY A 88 19.51 -10.48 0.13
N ILE A 89 19.25 -10.25 1.41
CA ILE A 89 18.74 -11.22 2.37
C ILE A 89 17.39 -10.79 2.93
N ALA A 90 16.65 -11.73 3.50
CA ALA A 90 15.39 -11.50 4.20
C ALA A 90 15.24 -12.55 5.30
N GLU A 91 14.89 -12.11 6.51
CA GLU A 91 14.88 -12.93 7.72
C GLU A 91 13.74 -12.47 8.63
N ILE A 92 13.13 -13.43 9.33
CA ILE A 92 12.03 -13.17 10.27
C ILE A 92 12.62 -12.90 11.66
N ARG A 93 12.37 -11.70 12.19
CA ARG A 93 12.74 -11.21 13.53
C ARG A 93 11.64 -10.31 14.08
N PRO A 94 10.93 -10.69 15.16
CA PRO A 94 9.96 -9.82 15.84
C PRO A 94 10.57 -8.48 16.22
N LEU A 95 9.79 -7.39 16.13
CA LEU A 95 10.28 -6.02 16.38
C LEU A 95 10.98 -5.84 17.73
N LEU A 96 10.50 -6.52 18.78
CA LEU A 96 11.04 -6.40 20.15
C LEU A 96 12.15 -7.41 20.46
N GLU A 97 12.42 -8.35 19.56
CA GLU A 97 13.45 -9.41 19.70
C GLU A 97 14.61 -9.23 18.72
N LEU A 98 14.53 -8.21 17.86
CA LEU A 98 15.57 -7.89 16.88
C LEU A 98 16.84 -7.40 17.60
N SER A 99 17.96 -8.10 17.40
CA SER A 99 19.26 -7.67 17.88
C SER A 99 19.90 -6.59 16.99
N GLU A 100 20.87 -5.86 17.54
CA GLU A 100 21.72 -4.93 16.76
C GLU A 100 22.46 -5.67 15.63
N ASP A 101 22.98 -6.88 15.89
CA ASP A 101 23.62 -7.73 14.89
C ASP A 101 22.67 -8.17 13.75
N ASP A 102 21.39 -8.43 14.04
CA ASP A 102 20.38 -8.71 13.01
C ASP A 102 20.11 -7.46 12.15
N TRP A 103 20.00 -6.28 12.80
CA TRP A 103 19.81 -5.00 12.12
C TRP A 103 21.00 -4.67 11.21
N ASP A 104 22.23 -4.69 11.73
CA ASP A 104 23.44 -4.33 11.01
C ASP A 104 23.78 -5.32 9.89
N ARG A 105 23.54 -6.62 10.08
CA ARG A 105 23.66 -7.61 9.00
C ARG A 105 22.69 -7.32 7.86
N MET A 106 21.42 -7.06 8.19
CA MET A 106 20.37 -6.78 7.21
C MET A 106 20.63 -5.48 6.45
N LEU A 107 20.95 -4.39 7.13
CA LEU A 107 21.27 -3.11 6.48
C LEU A 107 22.62 -3.18 5.74
N GLY A 108 23.60 -3.89 6.29
CA GLY A 108 24.92 -4.14 5.68
C GLY A 108 24.79 -4.76 4.29
N VAL A 109 23.99 -5.82 4.17
CA VAL A 109 23.71 -6.47 2.89
C VAL A 109 22.71 -5.67 2.04
N ASN A 110 21.54 -5.31 2.56
CA ASN A 110 20.44 -4.81 1.70
C ASN A 110 20.48 -3.32 1.36
N LEU A 111 21.26 -2.50 2.08
CA LEU A 111 21.28 -1.05 1.90
C LEU A 111 22.70 -0.51 1.72
N ARG A 112 23.61 -0.83 2.65
CA ARG A 112 24.99 -0.36 2.60
C ARG A 112 25.72 -0.91 1.37
N SER A 113 25.61 -2.23 1.10
CA SER A 113 26.18 -2.81 -0.12
C SER A 113 25.58 -2.16 -1.38
N VAL A 114 24.25 -1.96 -1.40
CA VAL A 114 23.54 -1.38 -2.55
C VAL A 114 24.09 0.01 -2.88
N PHE A 115 24.27 0.86 -1.87
CA PHE A 115 24.86 2.18 -2.03
C PHE A 115 26.31 2.13 -2.55
N PHE A 116 27.19 1.31 -1.96
CA PHE A 116 28.61 1.31 -2.34
C PHE A 116 28.87 0.65 -3.70
N VAL A 117 28.15 -0.41 -4.05
CA VAL A 117 28.20 -1.02 -5.40
C VAL A 117 27.69 -0.02 -6.45
N LEU A 118 26.58 0.66 -6.19
CA LEU A 118 26.04 1.70 -7.06
C LEU A 118 27.05 2.86 -7.22
N GLN A 119 27.59 3.38 -6.13
CA GLN A 119 28.55 4.48 -6.14
C GLN A 119 29.82 4.11 -6.95
N ALA A 120 30.36 2.91 -6.76
CA ALA A 120 31.56 2.47 -7.46
C ALA A 120 31.31 2.28 -8.96
N ALA A 121 30.16 1.71 -9.35
CA ALA A 121 29.76 1.62 -10.76
C ALA A 121 29.55 3.00 -11.39
N ALA A 122 28.79 3.89 -10.72
CA ALA A 122 28.47 5.24 -11.20
C ALA A 122 29.73 6.09 -11.43
N ARG A 123 30.74 5.98 -10.55
CA ARG A 123 32.03 6.68 -10.72
C ARG A 123 32.74 6.31 -12.01
N ARG A 124 32.72 5.03 -12.41
CA ARG A 124 33.31 4.59 -13.69
C ARG A 124 32.39 4.92 -14.87
N MET A 125 31.08 4.68 -14.75
CA MET A 125 30.07 4.97 -15.78
C MET A 125 30.12 6.43 -16.26
N ARG A 126 30.37 7.38 -15.36
CA ARG A 126 30.48 8.81 -15.68
C ARG A 126 31.52 9.10 -16.76
N GLU A 127 32.65 8.39 -16.74
CA GLU A 127 33.77 8.60 -17.66
C GLU A 127 33.58 7.86 -19.01
N GLN A 128 32.61 6.96 -19.11
CA GLN A 128 32.35 6.18 -20.34
C GLN A 128 31.71 7.02 -21.44
N THR A 129 31.90 6.61 -22.69
CA THR A 129 31.05 7.06 -23.79
C THR A 129 29.63 6.51 -23.65
N PRO A 130 28.61 7.17 -24.25
CA PRO A 130 27.25 6.64 -24.27
C PRO A 130 27.15 5.19 -24.78
N ILE A 131 26.10 4.52 -24.35
CA ILE A 131 25.69 3.18 -24.80
C ILE A 131 25.29 3.28 -26.28
N ALA A 132 25.66 2.29 -27.09
CA ALA A 132 25.35 2.29 -28.51
C ALA A 132 23.83 2.38 -28.75
N GLY A 133 23.40 3.40 -29.50
CA GLY A 133 21.97 3.63 -29.77
C GLY A 133 21.16 4.21 -28.60
N SER A 134 21.81 4.77 -27.58
CA SER A 134 21.19 5.44 -26.43
C SER A 134 21.93 6.75 -26.10
N GLU A 135 21.23 7.69 -25.47
CA GLU A 135 21.85 8.91 -24.93
C GLU A 135 22.55 8.70 -23.57
N LEU A 136 22.36 7.53 -22.95
CA LEU A 136 22.83 7.23 -21.60
C LEU A 136 24.24 6.63 -21.58
N ARG A 137 25.02 6.93 -20.52
CA ARG A 137 26.32 6.30 -20.21
C ARG A 137 26.23 5.09 -19.28
N GLY A 138 25.06 4.88 -18.68
CA GLY A 138 24.82 3.78 -17.75
C GLY A 138 23.39 3.74 -17.20
N LYS A 139 22.94 2.55 -16.81
CA LYS A 139 21.62 2.27 -16.21
C LYS A 139 21.82 1.51 -14.90
N LEU A 140 21.41 2.11 -13.80
CA LEU A 140 21.51 1.54 -12.47
C LEU A 140 20.14 1.01 -12.05
N ILE A 141 20.02 -0.30 -11.86
CA ILE A 141 18.78 -0.98 -11.43
C ILE A 141 19.01 -1.56 -10.02
N GLN A 142 18.09 -1.32 -9.08
CA GLN A 142 18.19 -1.86 -7.70
C GLN A 142 16.97 -2.70 -7.31
N THR A 143 17.16 -3.76 -6.52
CA THR A 143 16.04 -4.54 -5.95
C THR A 143 15.58 -3.97 -4.60
N ALA A 144 14.51 -3.18 -4.62
CA ALA A 144 13.76 -2.76 -3.43
C ALA A 144 12.73 -3.86 -3.04
N SER A 145 11.53 -3.48 -2.58
CA SER A 145 10.40 -4.40 -2.31
C SER A 145 9.14 -3.58 -2.01
N ILE A 146 7.94 -4.14 -2.20
CA ILE A 146 6.70 -3.55 -1.65
C ILE A 146 6.73 -3.38 -0.11
N ALA A 147 7.66 -4.05 0.60
CA ALA A 147 7.95 -3.79 2.02
C ALA A 147 8.42 -2.35 2.29
N ALA A 148 8.98 -1.64 1.30
CA ALA A 148 9.38 -0.24 1.42
C ALA A 148 8.20 0.72 1.69
N TYR A 149 6.99 0.36 1.24
CA TYR A 149 5.80 1.22 1.31
C TYR A 149 4.80 0.81 2.40
N ARG A 150 4.62 -0.50 2.58
CA ARG A 150 3.67 -1.06 3.56
C ARG A 150 4.26 -1.25 4.96
N GLY A 151 5.55 -0.94 5.12
CA GLY A 151 6.35 -1.35 6.26
C GLY A 151 6.66 -2.85 6.27
N GLY A 152 7.32 -3.29 7.34
CA GLY A 152 7.48 -4.70 7.62
C GLY A 152 6.12 -5.34 7.90
N LEU A 153 6.01 -6.64 7.62
CA LEU A 153 5.15 -7.46 8.47
C LEU A 153 5.73 -7.38 9.90
N ALA A 154 4.94 -7.64 10.95
CA ALA A 154 5.34 -7.39 12.35
C ALA A 154 6.72 -7.96 12.74
N ASN A 155 7.16 -9.00 12.00
CA ASN A 155 8.39 -9.74 12.21
C ASN A 155 9.49 -9.43 11.17
N MET A 156 9.48 -8.27 10.50
CA MET A 156 10.53 -7.89 9.50
C MET A 156 10.85 -6.37 9.43
N PRO A 157 11.06 -5.64 10.55
CA PRO A 157 11.26 -4.18 10.52
C PRO A 157 12.55 -3.75 9.79
N HIS A 158 13.70 -4.32 10.19
CA HIS A 158 15.00 -4.15 9.55
C HIS A 158 15.00 -4.37 8.02
N TYR A 159 14.33 -5.41 7.53
CA TYR A 159 14.17 -5.64 6.09
C TYR A 159 13.42 -4.49 5.41
N ALA A 160 12.27 -4.07 5.96
CA ALA A 160 11.49 -2.97 5.40
C ALA A 160 12.24 -1.63 5.44
N ALA A 161 12.94 -1.33 6.54
CA ALA A 161 13.81 -0.17 6.66
C ALA A 161 14.91 -0.18 5.59
N SER A 162 15.58 -1.33 5.38
CA SER A 162 16.59 -1.46 4.33
C SER A 162 16.03 -1.20 2.92
N LYS A 163 14.84 -1.73 2.60
CA LYS A 163 14.22 -1.56 1.27
C LYS A 163 13.61 -0.16 1.06
N ALA A 164 13.14 0.51 2.11
CA ALA A 164 12.79 1.93 2.07
C ALA A 164 14.04 2.80 1.84
N GLY A 165 15.17 2.45 2.49
CA GLY A 165 16.47 3.06 2.25
C GLY A 165 16.91 2.93 0.78
N VAL A 166 16.72 1.76 0.16
CA VAL A 166 17.03 1.56 -1.27
C VAL A 166 16.20 2.50 -2.17
N VAL A 167 14.91 2.69 -1.90
CA VAL A 167 14.07 3.65 -2.65
C VAL A 167 14.60 5.09 -2.52
N SER A 168 15.07 5.47 -1.33
CA SER A 168 15.68 6.79 -1.10
C SER A 168 17.01 6.95 -1.86
N VAL A 169 17.91 5.97 -1.72
CA VAL A 169 19.21 5.92 -2.46
C VAL A 169 18.99 5.99 -3.96
N THR A 170 17.99 5.28 -4.50
CA THR A 170 17.63 5.30 -5.93
C THR A 170 17.28 6.70 -6.41
N ARG A 171 16.45 7.42 -5.65
CA ARG A 171 16.01 8.79 -5.98
C ARG A 171 17.14 9.80 -5.86
N THR A 172 17.97 9.70 -4.82
CA THR A 172 19.17 10.53 -4.65
C THR A 172 20.17 10.30 -5.79
N ALA A 173 20.44 9.04 -6.14
CA ALA A 173 21.31 8.68 -7.25
C ALA A 173 20.79 9.25 -8.58
N ALA A 174 19.49 9.14 -8.86
CA ALA A 174 18.89 9.71 -10.06
C ALA A 174 19.12 11.23 -10.21
N GLN A 175 18.95 11.99 -9.12
CA GLN A 175 19.17 13.44 -9.13
C GLN A 175 20.65 13.81 -9.36
N VAL A 176 21.57 13.10 -8.69
CA VAL A 176 23.02 13.36 -8.79
C VAL A 176 23.61 12.91 -10.12
N LEU A 177 23.06 11.86 -10.74
CA LEU A 177 23.65 11.19 -11.90
C LEU A 177 23.00 11.56 -13.25
N ALA A 178 21.81 12.19 -13.25
CA ALA A 178 21.16 12.67 -14.47
C ALA A 178 22.03 13.64 -15.31
N PRO A 179 22.80 14.60 -14.74
CA PRO A 179 23.72 15.45 -15.52
C PRO A 179 24.80 14.66 -16.27
N TYR A 180 25.14 13.46 -15.80
CA TYR A 180 26.09 12.54 -16.42
C TYR A 180 25.43 11.53 -17.37
N ARG A 181 24.15 11.71 -17.70
CA ARG A 181 23.34 10.78 -18.51
C ARG A 181 23.36 9.34 -17.96
N ILE A 182 23.23 9.20 -16.64
CA ILE A 182 23.10 7.89 -15.98
C ILE A 182 21.76 7.86 -15.25
N THR A 183 20.95 6.83 -15.51
CA THR A 183 19.66 6.66 -14.83
C THR A 183 19.77 5.74 -13.62
N SER A 184 18.92 5.96 -12.61
CA SER A 184 18.81 5.07 -11.45
C SER A 184 17.36 4.79 -11.13
N ASN A 185 16.95 3.52 -11.17
CA ASN A 185 15.59 3.08 -10.86
C ASN A 185 15.63 1.81 -10.00
N CYS A 186 14.61 1.58 -9.19
CA CYS A 186 14.46 0.35 -8.44
C CYS A 186 13.15 -0.37 -8.77
N ILE A 187 13.23 -1.70 -8.76
CA ILE A 187 12.07 -2.57 -8.83
C ILE A 187 11.60 -2.87 -7.41
N CYS A 188 10.29 -2.98 -7.20
CA CYS A 188 9.68 -3.29 -5.91
C CYS A 188 8.84 -4.56 -6.03
N PRO A 189 9.45 -5.77 -5.98
CA PRO A 189 8.71 -7.02 -6.11
C PRO A 189 7.78 -7.28 -4.92
N GLY A 190 6.77 -8.10 -5.19
CA GLY A 190 5.70 -8.51 -4.29
C GLY A 190 6.04 -9.75 -3.44
N ALA A 191 5.37 -10.86 -3.74
CA ALA A 191 5.63 -12.16 -3.14
C ALA A 191 6.01 -13.13 -4.26
N VAL A 192 7.33 -13.26 -4.48
CA VAL A 192 7.92 -14.00 -5.59
C VAL A 192 8.26 -15.42 -5.16
N ASP A 193 7.79 -16.45 -5.86
CA ASP A 193 8.17 -17.84 -5.56
C ASP A 193 9.68 -18.02 -5.80
N THR A 194 10.42 -18.12 -4.70
CA THR A 194 11.89 -18.09 -4.66
C THR A 194 12.39 -18.89 -3.46
N PRO A 195 13.65 -19.38 -3.48
CA PRO A 195 14.26 -20.02 -2.32
C PRO A 195 14.21 -19.16 -1.03
N MET A 196 14.29 -17.83 -1.18
CA MET A 196 14.15 -16.87 -0.07
C MET A 196 12.79 -16.98 0.61
N TRP A 197 11.69 -17.05 -0.15
CA TRP A 197 10.34 -17.18 0.43
C TRP A 197 10.09 -18.54 1.09
N LYS A 198 10.77 -19.60 0.66
CA LYS A 198 10.73 -20.92 1.34
C LYS A 198 11.38 -20.86 2.74
N LYS A 199 12.47 -20.11 2.89
CA LYS A 199 13.06 -19.82 4.23
C LYS A 199 12.10 -18.98 5.09
N ILE A 200 11.53 -17.91 4.52
CA ILE A 200 10.60 -17.03 5.23
C ILE A 200 9.37 -17.80 5.73
N ASP A 201 8.77 -18.67 4.90
CA ASP A 201 7.62 -19.49 5.30
C ASP A 201 7.97 -20.42 6.47
N ALA A 202 9.11 -21.11 6.43
CA ALA A 202 9.55 -21.98 7.51
C ALA A 202 9.82 -21.22 8.83
N GLU A 203 10.50 -20.07 8.76
CA GLU A 203 10.76 -19.25 9.95
C GLU A 203 9.46 -18.67 10.54
N TRP A 204 8.56 -18.17 9.69
CA TRP A 204 7.34 -17.50 10.13
C TRP A 204 6.27 -18.50 10.62
N SER A 205 6.06 -19.62 9.93
CA SER A 205 5.17 -20.68 10.42
C SER A 205 5.66 -21.25 11.76
N LYS A 206 6.97 -21.38 11.97
CA LYS A 206 7.54 -21.78 13.28
C LYS A 206 7.22 -20.76 14.37
N LEU A 207 7.38 -19.47 14.10
CA LEU A 207 7.12 -18.39 15.06
C LEU A 207 5.65 -18.33 15.49
N GLU A 208 4.72 -18.53 14.55
CA GLU A 208 3.27 -18.37 14.78
C GLU A 208 2.56 -19.70 15.14
N GLY A 209 3.30 -20.81 15.21
CA GLY A 209 2.75 -22.15 15.44
C GLY A 209 1.88 -22.69 14.29
N TRP A 210 2.12 -22.22 13.06
CA TRP A 210 1.37 -22.64 11.87
C TRP A 210 2.01 -23.86 11.18
N GLN A 211 1.23 -24.52 10.32
CA GLN A 211 1.73 -25.55 9.42
C GLN A 211 2.67 -24.96 8.36
N ALA A 212 3.57 -25.79 7.81
CA ALA A 212 4.41 -25.40 6.68
C ALA A 212 3.54 -25.02 5.46
N GLY A 213 3.92 -23.96 4.75
CA GLY A 213 3.18 -23.39 3.62
C GLY A 213 1.99 -22.49 3.98
N GLU A 214 1.62 -22.38 5.27
CA GLU A 214 0.48 -21.55 5.71
C GLU A 214 0.81 -20.05 5.64
N ALA A 215 2.04 -19.64 6.00
CA ALA A 215 2.47 -18.25 5.85
C ALA A 215 2.48 -17.83 4.37
N TRP A 216 2.97 -18.69 3.47
CA TRP A 216 2.90 -18.49 2.02
C TRP A 216 1.47 -18.44 1.48
N LYS A 217 0.58 -19.34 1.89
CA LYS A 217 -0.85 -19.30 1.53
C LYS A 217 -1.52 -18.01 1.96
N ARG A 218 -1.35 -17.60 3.22
CA ARG A 218 -1.88 -16.33 3.75
C ARG A 218 -1.35 -15.16 2.94
N ARG A 219 -0.04 -15.14 2.67
CA ARG A 219 0.62 -14.10 1.90
C ARG A 219 0.08 -13.97 0.48
N THR A 220 -0.08 -15.09 -0.22
CA THR A 220 -0.52 -15.12 -1.62
C THR A 220 -2.02 -14.91 -1.79
N SER A 221 -2.84 -15.26 -0.79
CA SER A 221 -4.30 -15.03 -0.79
C SER A 221 -4.71 -13.55 -0.88
N LEU A 222 -3.81 -12.63 -0.56
CA LEU A 222 -4.03 -11.18 -0.63
C LEU A 222 -3.76 -10.60 -2.04
N ILE A 223 -3.19 -11.39 -2.96
CA ILE A 223 -2.83 -10.94 -4.31
C ILE A 223 -4.06 -11.03 -5.23
N PRO A 224 -4.47 -9.96 -5.92
CA PRO A 224 -5.75 -9.88 -6.63
C PRO A 224 -5.69 -10.55 -8.00
N LEU A 225 -4.48 -10.77 -8.52
CA LEU A 225 -4.23 -11.63 -9.68
C LEU A 225 -4.38 -13.12 -9.33
N GLY A 226 -4.69 -13.46 -8.07
CA GLY A 226 -4.95 -14.83 -7.63
C GLY A 226 -3.74 -15.76 -7.59
N ARG A 227 -2.55 -15.27 -7.92
CA ARG A 227 -1.29 -16.03 -7.95
C ARG A 227 -0.12 -15.26 -7.30
N PRO A 228 0.90 -15.95 -6.76
CA PRO A 228 2.20 -15.33 -6.51
C PRO A 228 2.83 -14.81 -7.80
N GLU A 229 3.81 -13.94 -7.62
CA GLU A 229 4.73 -13.48 -8.67
C GLU A 229 5.77 -14.58 -8.95
N THR A 230 6.20 -14.72 -10.21
CA THR A 230 7.34 -15.58 -10.57
C THR A 230 8.59 -14.72 -10.77
N ALA A 231 9.76 -15.35 -10.80
CA ALA A 231 11.00 -14.62 -11.04
C ALA A 231 11.04 -13.99 -12.45
N GLU A 232 10.29 -14.56 -13.40
CA GLU A 232 10.13 -14.11 -14.79
C GLU A 232 9.24 -12.86 -14.90
N ASP A 233 8.20 -12.71 -14.05
CA ASP A 233 7.42 -11.46 -13.97
C ASP A 233 8.33 -10.27 -13.65
N VAL A 234 9.26 -10.45 -12.70
CA VAL A 234 10.27 -9.46 -12.33
C VAL A 234 11.29 -9.25 -13.45
N ALA A 235 11.77 -10.34 -14.06
CA ALA A 235 12.77 -10.28 -15.14
C ALA A 235 12.28 -9.50 -16.36
N GLY A 236 10.98 -9.52 -16.66
CA GLY A 236 10.38 -8.68 -17.70
C GLY A 236 10.62 -7.18 -17.48
N LEU A 237 10.41 -6.68 -16.25
CA LEU A 237 10.67 -5.27 -15.94
C LEU A 237 12.16 -4.95 -15.92
N VAL A 238 13.02 -5.83 -15.38
CA VAL A 238 14.48 -5.61 -15.38
C VAL A 238 15.01 -5.51 -16.80
N ASN A 239 14.53 -6.38 -17.70
CA ASN A 239 14.89 -6.35 -19.12
C ASN A 239 14.44 -5.06 -19.83
N PHE A 240 13.26 -4.55 -19.48
CA PHE A 240 12.79 -3.24 -19.94
C PHE A 240 13.67 -2.09 -19.42
N LEU A 241 13.99 -2.06 -18.12
CA LEU A 241 14.84 -1.05 -17.49
C LEU A 241 16.31 -1.10 -17.94
N ALA A 242 16.77 -2.26 -18.41
CA ALA A 242 18.08 -2.42 -19.04
C ALA A 242 18.11 -1.91 -20.50
N SER A 243 16.96 -1.89 -21.18
CA SER A 243 16.85 -1.51 -22.60
C SER A 243 16.66 0.00 -22.83
N ARG A 244 16.87 0.45 -24.08
CA ARG A 244 16.68 1.85 -24.51
C ARG A 244 15.28 2.42 -24.28
N ASP A 245 14.25 1.57 -24.25
CA ASP A 245 12.85 1.99 -24.05
C ASP A 245 12.60 2.64 -22.67
N SER A 246 13.57 2.56 -21.76
CA SER A 246 13.57 3.20 -20.44
C SER A 246 14.53 4.40 -20.33
N ASP A 247 15.08 4.91 -21.44
CA ASP A 247 16.11 5.97 -21.40
C ASP A 247 15.66 7.25 -20.68
N TYR A 248 14.38 7.60 -20.80
CA TYR A 248 13.78 8.75 -20.12
C TYR A 248 13.30 8.46 -18.69
N MET A 249 13.49 7.25 -18.16
CA MET A 249 13.07 6.86 -16.82
C MET A 249 14.24 6.93 -15.83
N THR A 250 14.11 7.79 -14.82
CA THR A 250 15.05 7.85 -13.68
C THR A 250 14.31 8.24 -12.40
N GLY A 251 14.86 7.84 -11.24
CA GLY A 251 14.29 8.08 -9.91
C GLY A 251 13.06 7.24 -9.58
N GLN A 252 12.69 6.29 -10.44
CA GLN A 252 11.45 5.52 -10.30
C GLN A 252 11.64 4.33 -9.37
N ALA A 253 10.56 4.01 -8.65
CA ALA A 253 10.49 2.89 -7.73
C ALA A 253 9.25 2.05 -8.06
N VAL A 254 9.41 1.20 -9.07
CA VAL A 254 8.31 0.57 -9.83
C VAL A 254 7.86 -0.72 -9.16
N ASN A 255 6.58 -0.79 -8.78
CA ASN A 255 5.99 -2.01 -8.21
C ASN A 255 5.78 -3.07 -9.30
N VAL A 256 6.28 -4.27 -9.04
CA VAL A 256 5.91 -5.49 -9.76
C VAL A 256 5.18 -6.36 -8.75
N GLY A 257 3.97 -6.78 -9.08
CA GLY A 257 3.03 -7.25 -8.06
C GLY A 257 2.42 -6.12 -7.22
N GLN A 258 1.67 -6.49 -6.19
CA GLN A 258 0.50 -5.70 -5.79
C GLN A 258 0.69 -4.75 -4.59
N PRO A 259 0.21 -3.50 -4.71
CA PRO A 259 -0.34 -2.72 -3.62
C PRO A 259 -1.88 -2.83 -3.55
N VAL A 260 -2.42 -3.47 -2.49
CA VAL A 260 -3.70 -3.05 -1.88
C VAL A 260 -3.48 -2.85 -0.40
N GLN A 261 -3.61 -1.61 0.02
CA GLN A 261 -4.08 -1.29 1.36
C GLN A 261 -5.60 -1.42 1.33
N GLY A 262 -6.15 -2.32 2.16
CA GLY A 262 -7.61 -2.43 2.33
C GLY A 262 -8.31 -3.48 1.46
N ARG A 263 -8.15 -4.76 1.82
CA ARG A 263 -9.36 -5.51 2.20
C ARG A 263 -9.33 -5.68 3.71
N ARG A 264 -10.15 -4.91 4.44
CA ARG A 264 -10.72 -5.48 5.66
C ARG A 264 -11.49 -6.73 5.21
N ARG A 265 -11.23 -7.88 5.82
CA ARG A 265 -12.29 -8.90 5.89
C ARG A 265 -13.49 -8.18 6.50
N GLU A 266 -14.67 -8.27 5.88
CA GLU A 266 -15.87 -8.05 6.66
C GLU A 266 -15.81 -9.01 7.85
N PRO A 267 -16.06 -8.55 9.09
CA PRO A 267 -16.22 -9.47 10.19
C PRO A 267 -17.43 -10.34 9.88
N THR A 268 -17.19 -11.63 9.58
CA THR A 268 -18.24 -12.63 9.51
C THR A 268 -19.04 -12.55 10.81
N LYS A 269 -20.37 -12.42 10.71
CA LYS A 269 -21.27 -12.26 11.85
C LYS A 269 -21.03 -13.37 12.88
N GLY A 270 -20.29 -13.05 13.95
CA GLY A 270 -19.91 -14.01 14.99
C GLY A 270 -18.70 -13.61 15.85
N GLU A 271 -17.67 -12.98 15.27
CA GLU A 271 -16.34 -12.87 15.93
C GLU A 271 -16.06 -11.57 16.71
N PHE A 272 -17.10 -10.88 17.20
CA PHE A 272 -16.93 -9.82 18.21
C PHE A 272 -17.92 -10.01 19.38
N ARG A 273 -17.56 -10.89 20.32
CA ARG A 273 -18.05 -10.79 21.70
C ARG A 273 -17.13 -9.84 22.46
N CYS A 274 -17.60 -8.61 22.67
CA CYS A 274 -17.01 -7.74 23.70
C CYS A 274 -17.14 -8.46 25.06
N PRO A 275 -16.07 -8.59 25.86
CA PRO A 275 -16.17 -9.13 27.21
C PRO A 275 -17.12 -8.26 28.05
N ALA A 276 -18.24 -8.82 28.47
CA ALA A 276 -19.19 -8.13 29.34
C ALA A 276 -18.56 -7.93 30.73
N GLY A 277 -17.92 -6.79 30.96
CA GLY A 277 -17.13 -6.57 32.18
C GLY A 277 -16.58 -5.16 32.43
N TYR A 278 -17.01 -4.13 31.69
CA TYR A 278 -16.67 -2.73 31.99
C TYR A 278 -17.90 -1.83 31.87
N THR A 279 -18.66 -1.70 32.96
CA THR A 279 -19.68 -0.67 33.12
C THR A 279 -19.00 0.67 33.37
N ASN A 280 -19.12 1.60 32.42
CA ASN A 280 -18.42 2.87 32.45
C ASN A 280 -19.17 3.90 33.33
N SER A 281 -18.98 3.83 34.65
CA SER A 281 -19.68 4.66 35.64
C SER A 281 -18.98 6.00 35.98
N HIS A 282 -18.08 6.49 35.12
CA HIS A 282 -17.39 7.78 35.28
C HIS A 282 -17.39 8.61 33.98
N ALA A 283 -18.58 9.06 33.56
CA ALA A 283 -18.73 10.05 32.48
C ALA A 283 -19.93 10.99 32.70
N ALA A 284 -20.21 11.38 33.94
CA ALA A 284 -21.26 12.35 34.28
C ALA A 284 -20.97 13.08 35.60
N ARG A 285 -20.12 14.12 35.55
CA ARG A 285 -20.00 15.24 36.52
C ARG A 285 -18.85 16.18 36.14
N HIS A 286 -19.08 17.09 35.20
CA HIS A 286 -18.41 18.40 35.13
C HIS A 286 -19.26 19.38 34.30
N PHE A 287 -20.38 19.79 34.87
CA PHE A 287 -20.86 21.16 34.72
C PHE A 287 -20.67 21.81 36.09
N GLY A 288 -19.91 22.90 36.14
CA GLY A 288 -19.63 23.60 37.38
C GLY A 288 -20.76 24.55 37.76
N SER A 289 -21.21 24.48 39.01
CA SER A 289 -21.72 25.64 39.73
C SER A 289 -20.84 25.85 40.96
N ALA A 290 -20.45 27.10 41.20
CA ALA A 290 -19.58 27.44 42.32
C ALA A 290 -20.38 27.57 43.61
N THR A 291 -19.86 27.05 44.72
CA THR A 291 -19.96 27.61 46.09
C THR A 291 -19.18 26.75 47.10
N GLY A 292 -18.48 27.41 48.04
CA GLY A 292 -18.42 26.99 49.44
C GLY A 292 -17.49 25.84 49.89
N ALA A 293 -16.41 26.24 50.58
CA ALA A 293 -15.97 25.72 51.89
C ALA A 293 -15.25 24.33 52.03
N THR A 294 -13.99 24.45 52.50
CA THR A 294 -13.32 23.69 53.58
C THR A 294 -13.00 22.18 53.46
N ASP A 295 -11.68 21.88 53.46
CA ASP A 295 -11.04 20.68 54.04
C ASP A 295 -11.40 20.58 55.55
N PRO A 296 -11.56 19.38 56.16
CA PRO A 296 -10.39 18.64 56.62
C PRO A 296 -10.44 17.10 56.47
N ARG A 297 -9.32 16.53 56.00
CA ARG A 297 -8.81 15.17 56.36
C ARG A 297 -8.91 14.92 57.89
N PRO A 298 -9.08 13.67 58.42
CA PRO A 298 -7.98 12.69 58.33
C PRO A 298 -8.23 11.16 58.54
N ARG A 299 -7.16 10.40 58.26
CA ARG A 299 -6.63 9.19 58.96
C ARG A 299 -7.29 7.78 58.86
N GLN A 300 -6.44 6.87 58.34
CA GLN A 300 -6.04 5.55 58.89
C GLN A 300 -7.05 4.39 59.05
N GLY A 301 -6.61 3.20 58.60
CA GLY A 301 -7.18 1.90 58.98
C GLY A 301 -6.58 0.73 58.18
N ARG A 302 -5.62 -0.02 58.76
CA ARG A 302 -5.11 -1.29 58.19
C ARG A 302 -6.00 -2.45 58.64
N GLY A 303 -6.23 -3.45 57.78
CA GLY A 303 -6.86 -4.72 58.18
C GLY A 303 -6.76 -5.84 57.13
N LYS A 304 -5.88 -6.83 57.34
CA LYS A 304 -5.87 -8.12 56.64
C LYS A 304 -6.52 -9.19 57.54
N VAL A 305 -7.49 -9.97 57.05
CA VAL A 305 -7.78 -11.34 57.56
C VAL A 305 -8.18 -12.27 56.39
N ARG A 306 -7.97 -13.58 56.60
CA ARG A 306 -7.96 -14.72 55.67
C ARG A 306 -9.35 -15.29 55.25
N ARG A 307 -9.30 -15.99 54.10
CA ARG A 307 -9.91 -17.30 53.72
C ARG A 307 -11.30 -17.71 54.27
N GLY A 308 -12.15 -18.15 53.34
CA GLY A 308 -13.20 -19.17 53.55
C GLY A 308 -13.33 -20.07 52.32
N LEU A 309 -13.46 -21.39 52.51
CA LEU A 309 -13.76 -22.39 51.47
C LEU A 309 -15.29 -22.57 51.36
N GLY A 310 -15.79 -22.97 50.19
CA GLY A 310 -17.21 -23.29 50.01
C GLY A 310 -17.51 -23.95 48.67
N THR A 311 -17.68 -25.28 48.68
CA THR A 311 -18.08 -26.10 47.53
C THR A 311 -19.59 -26.14 47.36
N ALA A 312 -20.09 -26.14 46.12
CA ALA A 312 -21.37 -26.74 45.77
C ALA A 312 -21.38 -27.19 44.30
N ALA A 313 -21.87 -28.41 44.05
CA ALA A 313 -22.11 -28.95 42.72
C ALA A 313 -23.58 -29.39 42.62
N CYS A 314 -24.18 -29.28 41.44
CA CYS A 314 -25.45 -29.94 41.09
C CYS A 314 -25.33 -30.65 39.75
N ARG A 315 -26.00 -31.80 39.62
CA ARG A 315 -25.97 -32.73 38.46
C ARG A 315 -27.36 -32.85 37.80
N GLY A 316 -27.39 -33.30 36.54
CA GLY A 316 -28.55 -33.92 35.87
C GLY A 316 -29.63 -32.93 35.39
N ALA A 317 -30.51 -33.23 34.42
CA ALA A 317 -30.66 -34.37 33.50
C ALA A 317 -31.61 -33.93 32.33
N ASP A 318 -31.97 -34.68 31.27
CA ASP A 318 -31.71 -36.08 30.88
C ASP A 318 -31.89 -36.30 29.34
N HIS A 319 -31.95 -37.56 28.89
CA HIS A 319 -32.30 -38.11 27.55
C HIS A 319 -33.65 -37.61 26.94
N VAL A 320 -33.96 -37.76 25.63
CA VAL A 320 -34.26 -39.00 24.86
C VAL A 320 -34.09 -38.80 23.33
N ALA A 321 -33.94 -39.90 22.57
CA ALA A 321 -33.62 -39.96 21.13
C ALA A 321 -34.72 -40.60 20.25
N CYS A 322 -34.41 -40.83 18.96
CA CYS A 322 -35.12 -41.70 17.98
C CYS A 322 -36.47 -41.19 17.37
N ASN A 323 -36.89 -41.55 16.15
CA ASN A 323 -36.24 -42.28 15.04
C ASN A 323 -36.92 -42.04 13.64
N SER A 324 -36.19 -42.38 12.57
CA SER A 324 -36.60 -42.93 11.25
C SER A 324 -38.03 -42.82 10.65
N THR A 325 -38.15 -42.33 9.40
CA THR A 325 -38.55 -43.06 8.13
C THR A 325 -38.75 -42.00 7.02
N GLN A 326 -38.17 -42.05 5.81
CA GLN A 326 -38.16 -42.98 4.67
C GLN A 326 -39.34 -42.86 3.68
N ASN A 327 -38.97 -42.60 2.41
CA ASN A 327 -39.61 -42.98 1.12
C ASN A 327 -40.55 -42.05 0.29
N GLN A 328 -40.09 -41.91 -0.97
CA GLN A 328 -40.80 -41.99 -2.26
C GLN A 328 -41.50 -40.77 -2.90
N ASN A 329 -40.85 -40.32 -3.99
CA ASN A 329 -41.37 -40.08 -5.33
C ASN A 329 -42.86 -39.74 -5.52
N LEU A 330 -43.12 -38.57 -6.09
CA LEU A 330 -44.14 -38.39 -7.13
C LEU A 330 -43.74 -37.24 -8.06
N ALA A 331 -43.58 -37.53 -9.35
CA ALA A 331 -43.41 -36.52 -10.38
C ALA A 331 -44.72 -36.38 -11.16
N ASN A 332 -45.33 -35.19 -11.19
CA ASN A 332 -45.97 -34.71 -12.41
C ASN A 332 -46.29 -33.20 -12.42
N SER A 333 -46.08 -32.64 -13.61
CA SER A 333 -46.67 -31.43 -14.20
C SER A 333 -47.43 -30.41 -13.32
N ARG A 334 -46.95 -29.16 -13.36
CA ARG A 334 -47.74 -27.99 -13.79
C ARG A 334 -46.84 -26.82 -14.17
N ALA A 335 -47.13 -26.20 -15.30
CA ALA A 335 -46.44 -25.00 -15.75
C ALA A 335 -46.81 -23.80 -14.86
N HIS A 336 -45.82 -23.04 -14.42
CA HIS A 336 -46.03 -21.70 -13.88
C HIS A 336 -45.25 -20.69 -14.73
N LYS A 337 -45.97 -19.64 -15.14
CA LYS A 337 -45.45 -18.52 -15.93
C LYS A 337 -44.37 -17.78 -15.15
N GLU A 338 -43.40 -17.21 -15.86
CA GLU A 338 -42.61 -16.11 -15.35
C GLU A 338 -43.55 -14.96 -14.96
N ASP A 339 -43.54 -14.58 -13.68
CA ASP A 339 -44.22 -13.38 -13.20
C ASP A 339 -43.16 -12.35 -12.83
N SER A 340 -42.86 -11.47 -13.78
CA SER A 340 -41.79 -10.48 -13.70
C SER A 340 -42.24 -9.27 -12.87
N MET A 341 -42.32 -9.45 -11.55
CA MET A 341 -42.64 -8.34 -10.63
C MET A 341 -41.65 -7.17 -10.78
N PRO A 342 -42.10 -5.97 -11.19
CA PRO A 342 -41.23 -4.81 -11.27
C PRO A 342 -40.89 -4.33 -9.87
N ARG A 343 -39.62 -4.47 -9.47
CA ARG A 343 -39.10 -3.85 -8.24
C ARG A 343 -39.01 -2.33 -8.42
N SER A 344 -40.08 -1.60 -8.10
CA SER A 344 -40.05 -0.15 -7.95
C SER A 344 -39.30 0.22 -6.65
N THR A 345 -37.98 0.40 -6.75
CA THR A 345 -37.18 0.95 -5.66
C THR A 345 -37.48 2.44 -5.48
N ILE A 346 -38.31 2.78 -4.50
CA ILE A 346 -38.51 4.15 -4.05
C ILE A 346 -37.19 4.64 -3.45
N SER A 347 -36.49 5.54 -4.14
CA SER A 347 -35.26 6.15 -3.60
C SER A 347 -35.59 7.04 -2.39
N ARG A 348 -34.60 7.26 -1.51
CA ARG A 348 -34.76 8.18 -0.36
C ARG A 348 -35.21 9.58 -0.80
N ARG A 349 -34.78 10.03 -1.99
CA ARG A 349 -35.19 11.30 -2.60
C ARG A 349 -36.71 11.32 -2.90
N ASN A 350 -37.25 10.24 -3.44
CA ASN A 350 -38.70 10.12 -3.72
C ASN A 350 -39.54 9.94 -2.45
N LEU A 351 -39.03 9.23 -1.44
CA LEU A 351 -39.69 9.09 -0.14
C LEU A 351 -39.83 10.44 0.58
N LEU A 352 -38.78 11.28 0.54
CA LEU A 352 -38.82 12.65 1.08
C LEU A 352 -39.79 13.55 0.30
N ARG A 353 -39.88 13.38 -1.03
CA ARG A 353 -40.80 14.15 -1.89
C ARG A 353 -42.28 13.82 -1.64
N THR A 354 -42.62 12.56 -1.36
CA THR A 354 -44.00 12.16 -1.02
C THR A 354 -44.38 12.49 0.43
N THR A 355 -43.45 12.35 1.38
CA THR A 355 -43.70 12.75 2.79
C THR A 355 -43.86 14.26 2.97
N ALA A 356 -43.13 15.09 2.19
CA ALA A 356 -43.32 16.53 2.19
C ALA A 356 -44.73 16.96 1.71
N LEU A 357 -45.35 16.22 0.80
CA LEU A 357 -46.72 16.48 0.34
C LEU A 357 -47.78 16.08 1.37
N ALA A 358 -47.54 15.00 2.13
CA ALA A 358 -48.47 14.55 3.18
C ALA A 358 -48.49 15.49 4.40
N ALA A 359 -47.39 16.17 4.70
CA ALA A 359 -47.27 17.09 5.84
C ALA A 359 -47.97 18.45 5.63
N ALA A 360 -48.39 18.79 4.41
CA ALA A 360 -48.95 20.11 4.08
C ALA A 360 -50.40 20.33 4.54
N ALA A 361 -51.11 19.28 4.99
CA ALA A 361 -52.58 19.29 5.10
C ALA A 361 -53.14 19.34 6.53
N ALA A 362 -52.32 19.34 7.59
CA ALA A 362 -52.84 19.31 8.97
C ALA A 362 -52.01 20.12 9.97
N VAL A 363 -52.73 20.85 10.82
CA VAL A 363 -52.29 21.54 12.06
C VAL A 363 -51.53 22.86 11.88
N SER A 364 -52.32 23.94 11.87
CA SER A 364 -52.08 25.30 12.40
C SER A 364 -50.67 25.92 12.29
N ALA A 365 -50.60 27.09 11.64
CA ALA A 365 -49.50 28.02 11.85
C ALA A 365 -49.47 28.51 13.32
N PRO A 366 -48.34 28.32 14.01
CA PRO A 366 -47.70 29.49 14.61
C PRO A 366 -46.18 29.52 14.37
N TYR A 367 -45.68 30.71 14.03
CA TYR A 367 -44.28 31.14 14.25
C TYR A 367 -43.16 30.18 13.80
N VAL A 368 -43.00 30.01 12.48
CA VAL A 368 -41.63 29.83 11.95
C VAL A 368 -40.90 31.16 12.14
N ARG A 369 -40.09 31.28 13.19
CA ARG A 369 -39.06 32.31 13.24
C ARG A 369 -38.09 32.05 12.09
N HIS A 370 -38.07 32.95 11.12
CA HIS A 370 -37.00 33.03 10.13
C HIS A 370 -35.66 33.10 10.87
N SER A 371 -34.90 32.00 10.89
CA SER A 371 -33.56 31.98 11.45
C SER A 371 -32.60 32.66 10.48
N TYR A 372 -32.70 33.99 10.38
CA TYR A 372 -31.63 34.85 9.90
C TYR A 372 -30.48 34.82 10.91
N ALA A 373 -29.80 33.68 10.99
CA ALA A 373 -28.57 33.55 11.76
C ALA A 373 -27.47 34.25 10.96
N ALA A 374 -27.17 35.49 11.34
CA ALA A 374 -25.97 36.19 10.89
C ALA A 374 -24.75 35.43 11.43
N GLY A 375 -24.25 34.49 10.63
CA GLY A 375 -23.15 33.60 10.97
C GLY A 375 -21.93 33.85 10.08
N LYS A 376 -20.76 33.45 10.55
CA LYS A 376 -19.54 33.37 9.74
C LYS A 376 -19.40 31.95 9.18
N LEU A 377 -19.08 31.83 7.90
CA LEU A 377 -18.79 30.58 7.21
C LEU A 377 -17.37 30.64 6.65
N ALA A 378 -16.44 29.91 7.27
CA ALA A 378 -15.08 29.73 6.75
C ALA A 378 -15.02 28.49 5.85
N LEU A 379 -14.40 28.61 4.68
CA LEU A 379 -14.32 27.57 3.66
C LEU A 379 -12.86 27.41 3.19
N GLY A 380 -12.28 26.23 3.39
CA GLY A 380 -11.06 25.84 2.69
C GLY A 380 -11.41 25.35 1.28
N VAL A 381 -10.85 25.97 0.25
CA VAL A 381 -11.13 25.64 -1.15
C VAL A 381 -9.83 25.41 -1.90
N TRP A 382 -9.82 24.42 -2.80
CA TRP A 382 -8.67 24.15 -3.66
C TRP A 382 -8.34 25.35 -4.53
N ASP A 383 -7.07 25.78 -4.49
CA ASP A 383 -6.54 26.80 -5.39
C ASP A 383 -6.62 26.29 -6.84
N HIS A 384 -7.47 26.92 -7.64
CA HIS A 384 -7.73 26.49 -9.00
C HIS A 384 -6.61 27.00 -9.91
N TRP A 385 -5.79 26.09 -10.44
CA TRP A 385 -4.65 26.34 -11.35
C TRP A 385 -4.98 27.10 -12.67
N VAL A 386 -6.24 27.48 -12.87
CA VAL A 386 -6.70 28.22 -14.06
C VAL A 386 -6.79 29.70 -13.67
N PRO A 387 -6.01 30.60 -14.30
CA PRO A 387 -6.00 32.02 -13.97
C PRO A 387 -7.40 32.64 -13.95
N GLY A 388 -7.74 33.30 -12.84
CA GLY A 388 -9.02 33.97 -12.64
C GLY A 388 -10.18 33.10 -12.15
N ALA A 389 -10.07 31.77 -12.14
CA ALA A 389 -11.16 30.89 -11.68
C ALA A 389 -11.51 31.11 -10.19
N ASN A 390 -10.49 31.33 -9.34
CA ASN A 390 -10.68 31.69 -7.93
C ASN A 390 -11.48 32.99 -7.75
N ASN A 391 -11.26 34.00 -8.58
CA ASN A 391 -11.96 35.28 -8.49
C ASN A 391 -13.47 35.09 -8.76
N THR A 392 -13.81 34.30 -9.78
CA THR A 392 -15.20 33.94 -10.10
C THR A 392 -15.85 33.17 -8.96
N LEU A 393 -15.14 32.19 -8.38
CA LEU A 393 -15.66 31.38 -7.28
C LEU A 393 -15.85 32.20 -5.99
N THR A 394 -14.87 33.03 -5.63
CA THR A 394 -14.96 33.98 -4.50
C THR A 394 -16.19 34.88 -4.66
N LYS A 395 -16.38 35.44 -5.86
CA LYS A 395 -17.53 36.30 -6.16
C LYS A 395 -18.86 35.58 -5.95
N LEU A 396 -19.02 34.37 -6.51
CA LEU A 396 -20.26 33.57 -6.37
C LEU A 396 -20.55 33.19 -4.90
N CYS A 397 -19.53 32.82 -4.14
CA CYS A 397 -19.65 32.51 -2.71
C CYS A 397 -20.04 33.75 -1.89
N ASN A 398 -19.49 34.93 -2.20
CA ASN A 398 -19.84 36.19 -1.54
C ASN A 398 -21.26 36.67 -1.91
N GLU A 399 -21.65 36.61 -3.18
CA GLU A 399 -23.04 36.91 -3.62
C GLU A 399 -24.07 36.00 -2.94
N TRP A 400 -23.75 34.72 -2.75
CA TRP A 400 -24.56 33.81 -1.95
C TRP A 400 -24.56 34.22 -0.46
N GLY A 401 -23.40 34.57 0.10
CA GLY A 401 -23.26 35.02 1.48
C GLY A 401 -24.13 36.25 1.78
N GLU A 402 -24.00 37.30 0.98
CA GLU A 402 -24.81 38.53 1.06
C GLU A 402 -26.30 38.23 1.01
N LYS A 403 -26.74 37.42 0.02
CA LYS A 403 -28.15 37.04 -0.16
C LYS A 403 -28.73 36.29 1.05
N ASN A 404 -27.91 35.54 1.78
CA ASN A 404 -28.32 34.76 2.96
C ASN A 404 -27.94 35.43 4.29
N LYS A 405 -27.30 36.61 4.26
CA LYS A 405 -26.75 37.33 5.42
C LYS A 405 -25.70 36.53 6.21
N VAL A 406 -24.86 35.79 5.48
CA VAL A 406 -23.73 35.00 6.01
C VAL A 406 -22.42 35.67 5.58
N GLU A 407 -21.54 35.93 6.54
CA GLU A 407 -20.19 36.42 6.26
C GLU A 407 -19.31 35.24 5.83
N VAL A 408 -18.88 35.23 4.57
CA VAL A 408 -18.08 34.13 4.00
C VAL A 408 -16.60 34.50 4.00
N SER A 409 -15.76 33.58 4.47
CA SER A 409 -14.30 33.65 4.41
C SER A 409 -13.79 32.43 3.64
N ILE A 410 -12.86 32.63 2.71
CA ILE A 410 -12.37 31.59 1.79
C ILE A 410 -10.85 31.56 1.83
N ASP A 411 -10.29 30.43 2.24
CA ASP A 411 -8.85 30.15 2.20
C ASP A 411 -8.53 29.26 1.00
N TYR A 412 -7.70 29.76 0.08
CA TYR A 412 -7.27 29.01 -1.09
C TYR A 412 -6.05 28.13 -0.78
N ILE A 413 -6.25 26.82 -0.84
CA ILE A 413 -5.25 25.80 -0.53
C ILE A 413 -4.44 25.49 -1.79
N THR A 414 -3.21 26.00 -1.83
CA THR A 414 -2.23 25.73 -2.90
C THR A 414 -1.98 24.23 -3.09
N SER A 415 -2.25 23.69 -4.29
CA SER A 415 -1.99 22.28 -4.58
C SER A 415 -0.49 21.98 -4.63
N GLN A 416 -0.08 21.06 -3.77
CA GLN A 416 1.22 20.39 -3.72
C GLN A 416 0.87 18.99 -3.21
N GLY A 417 0.94 17.95 -4.04
CA GLY A 417 0.14 16.72 -3.88
C GLY A 417 0.24 15.97 -2.55
N ASP A 418 1.30 16.16 -1.76
CA ASP A 418 1.41 15.61 -0.41
C ASP A 418 0.56 16.36 0.64
N LYS A 419 0.22 17.64 0.39
CA LYS A 419 -0.74 18.42 1.18
C LYS A 419 -2.16 17.87 1.06
N ASP A 420 -2.58 17.44 -0.13
CA ASP A 420 -3.88 16.81 -0.38
C ASP A 420 -4.08 15.59 0.53
N LEU A 421 -3.03 14.78 0.69
CA LEU A 421 -3.02 13.60 1.57
C LEU A 421 -3.05 14.00 3.06
N LEU A 422 -2.36 15.08 3.43
CA LEU A 422 -2.34 15.62 4.79
C LEU A 422 -3.69 16.21 5.21
N THR A 423 -4.31 17.05 4.36
CA THR A 423 -5.63 17.65 4.61
C THR A 423 -6.71 16.58 4.70
N ALA A 424 -6.76 15.64 3.74
CA ALA A 424 -7.73 14.54 3.79
C ALA A 424 -7.55 13.63 5.03
N SER A 425 -6.31 13.45 5.50
CA SER A 425 -6.03 12.70 6.74
C SER A 425 -6.45 13.47 7.99
N ALA A 426 -6.26 14.79 8.03
CA ALA A 426 -6.68 15.64 9.15
C ALA A 426 -8.20 15.74 9.25
N GLU A 427 -8.90 15.93 8.13
CA GLU A 427 -10.37 15.97 8.06
C GLU A 427 -11.01 14.65 8.50
N ALA A 428 -10.47 13.51 8.04
CA ALA A 428 -10.93 12.18 8.46
C ALA A 428 -10.70 11.93 9.97
N GLN A 429 -9.72 12.59 10.59
CA GLN A 429 -9.46 12.50 12.03
C GLN A 429 -10.29 13.49 12.86
N ALA A 430 -10.76 14.59 12.28
CA ALA A 430 -11.50 15.66 12.97
C ALA A 430 -12.88 15.23 13.50
N ARG A 431 -13.44 14.10 13.02
CA ARG A 431 -14.75 13.54 13.43
C ARG A 431 -15.93 14.53 13.37
N ALA A 432 -15.85 15.56 12.51
CA ALA A 432 -17.03 16.34 12.15
C ALA A 432 -18.08 15.38 11.56
N GLY A 433 -19.33 15.46 12.01
CA GLY A 433 -20.35 14.42 11.85
C GLY A 433 -20.95 14.24 10.45
N HIS A 434 -20.15 14.42 9.39
CA HIS A 434 -20.53 14.20 8.00
C HIS A 434 -19.58 13.17 7.38
N ASP A 435 -20.12 12.15 6.72
CA ASP A 435 -19.34 11.12 6.01
C ASP A 435 -18.68 11.70 4.76
N ILE A 436 -17.53 12.37 4.91
CA ILE A 436 -16.76 12.92 3.78
C ILE A 436 -15.96 11.78 3.11
N MET A 437 -16.42 11.32 1.95
CA MET A 437 -15.63 10.47 1.06
C MET A 437 -14.72 11.33 0.19
N SER A 438 -13.40 11.26 0.43
CA SER A 438 -12.41 11.85 -0.47
C SER A 438 -12.28 11.03 -1.74
N HIS A 439 -12.80 11.54 -2.86
CA HIS A 439 -12.62 10.96 -4.18
C HIS A 439 -11.53 11.71 -4.95
N ARG A 440 -10.35 11.10 -5.12
CA ARG A 440 -9.42 11.55 -6.17
C ARG A 440 -10.09 11.37 -7.53
N ALA A 441 -9.85 12.28 -8.48
CA ALA A 441 -10.62 12.43 -9.73
C ALA A 441 -10.84 11.13 -10.55
N TRP A 442 -9.99 10.13 -10.36
CA TRP A 442 -10.01 8.85 -11.05
C TRP A 442 -10.83 7.74 -10.35
N GLN A 443 -11.30 7.95 -9.10
CA GLN A 443 -12.00 6.92 -8.31
C GLN A 443 -13.52 6.91 -8.47
N ILE A 444 -14.13 7.97 -9.01
CA ILE A 444 -15.59 8.08 -9.18
C ILE A 444 -16.16 6.90 -9.99
N GLN A 445 -15.44 6.46 -11.04
CA GLN A 445 -15.81 5.30 -11.86
C GLN A 445 -15.92 3.99 -11.06
N VAL A 446 -15.07 3.82 -10.04
CA VAL A 446 -15.06 2.62 -9.18
C VAL A 446 -16.25 2.62 -8.21
N HIS A 447 -16.70 3.80 -7.79
CA HIS A 447 -17.80 3.97 -6.83
C HIS A 447 -19.16 4.24 -7.48
N ARG A 448 -19.27 4.26 -8.82
CA ARG A 448 -20.52 4.58 -9.55
C ARG A 448 -21.76 3.79 -9.10
N ASN A 449 -21.57 2.57 -8.58
CA ASN A 449 -22.66 1.70 -8.12
C ASN A 449 -23.20 2.06 -6.72
N VAL A 450 -22.54 2.97 -5.99
CA VAL A 450 -22.95 3.46 -4.65
C VAL A 450 -23.19 4.97 -4.62
N LEU A 451 -23.10 5.65 -5.77
CA LEU A 451 -23.39 7.07 -5.93
C LEU A 451 -24.80 7.23 -6.53
N GLU A 452 -25.59 8.17 -5.99
CA GLU A 452 -26.94 8.46 -6.49
C GLU A 452 -26.84 9.29 -7.79
N PRO A 453 -27.52 8.89 -8.88
CA PRO A 453 -27.52 9.66 -10.12
C PRO A 453 -28.10 11.08 -9.96
N MET A 454 -27.52 12.02 -10.70
CA MET A 454 -27.92 13.44 -10.72
C MET A 454 -28.38 13.91 -12.11
N ASP A 455 -28.62 12.98 -13.04
CA ASP A 455 -28.99 13.30 -14.44
C ASP A 455 -30.25 14.17 -14.53
N ASP A 456 -31.18 14.04 -13.58
CA ASP A 456 -32.39 14.84 -13.47
C ASP A 456 -32.07 16.33 -13.24
N VAL A 457 -31.13 16.61 -12.33
CA VAL A 457 -30.69 17.97 -12.01
C VAL A 457 -29.76 18.52 -13.09
N ILE A 458 -28.81 17.71 -13.58
CA ILE A 458 -27.86 18.16 -14.61
C ILE A 458 -28.59 18.45 -15.93
N LYS A 459 -29.53 17.61 -16.37
CA LYS A 459 -30.33 17.90 -17.58
C LYS A 459 -31.21 19.13 -17.43
N ALA A 460 -31.78 19.37 -16.24
CA ALA A 460 -32.58 20.57 -15.98
C ALA A 460 -31.72 21.85 -15.97
N LEU A 461 -30.48 21.78 -15.47
CA LEU A 461 -29.52 22.89 -15.53
C LEU A 461 -29.05 23.15 -16.97
N VAL A 462 -28.67 22.10 -17.71
CA VAL A 462 -28.26 22.20 -19.12
C VAL A 462 -29.37 22.76 -20.00
N ALA A 463 -30.62 22.33 -19.80
CA ALA A 463 -31.77 22.88 -20.52
C ALA A 463 -32.04 24.36 -20.22
N LYS A 464 -31.58 24.87 -19.07
CA LYS A 464 -31.76 26.27 -18.64
C LYS A 464 -30.59 27.18 -18.99
N ALA A 465 -29.37 26.66 -18.99
CA ALA A 465 -28.12 27.44 -19.08
C ALA A 465 -27.30 27.15 -20.35
N GLY A 466 -27.65 26.11 -21.12
CA GLY A 466 -26.79 25.55 -22.15
C GLY A 466 -25.90 24.41 -21.61
N PRO A 467 -25.21 23.67 -22.51
CA PRO A 467 -24.27 22.61 -22.15
C PRO A 467 -23.01 23.15 -21.45
#